data_AF-A0A6G1KLW2-F1
#
_entry.id   AF-A0A6G1KLW2-F1
#
_cell.length_a   1.000
_cell.length_b   1.000
_cell.length_c   1.000
_cell.angle_alpha   90.00
_cell.angle_beta   90.00
_cell.angle_gamma   90.00
#
_symmetry.space_group_name_H-M   'P 1'
#
loop_
_entity.id
_entity.type
_entity.pdbx_description
1 polymer ?
#
loop_
_entity_poly.entity_id
_entity_poly.type
_entity_poly.pdbx_seq_one_letter_code
_entity_poly.pdbx_strand_id
1 'polypeptide(L)'
;PRPKVGILAKIYEEEARASTELHDPDRVRMGSTSGWLITLAVMSGMEDDRYVLPKLACIKIHEVKDMKRWLLSNGYLQRSGAVSRIEKMLHFLFLLQMGCRMETIAIVFSRSPRQVHSSCKDVLQGVLEMHSETKLPRTGKWPTYPQLWLMSQNYETAPAWSKKYYPWTAVDFQMVVLTLNLYIGRYRKQGQFALEGPFLDWGRY
;
A
#
# COMPACT_ATOMS: atom_id res chain seq x y z
N PRO A 1 -18.10 -7.75 15.78
CA PRO A 1 -17.66 -6.89 14.66
C PRO A 1 -18.60 -5.69 14.56
N ARG A 2 -18.11 -4.50 14.18
CA ARG A 2 -18.99 -3.35 13.94
C ARG A 2 -19.74 -3.52 12.62
N PRO A 3 -20.99 -3.00 12.49
CA PRO A 3 -21.78 -3.15 11.27
C PRO A 3 -21.07 -2.60 10.03
N LYS A 4 -20.92 -3.43 8.99
CA LYS A 4 -20.26 -3.07 7.72
C LYS A 4 -20.81 -1.79 7.10
N VAL A 5 -22.13 -1.61 7.07
CA VAL A 5 -22.81 -0.42 6.54
C VAL A 5 -22.31 0.86 7.22
N GLY A 6 -22.21 0.87 8.55
CA GLY A 6 -21.73 2.02 9.30
C GLY A 6 -20.22 2.30 9.11
N ILE A 7 -19.42 1.29 8.77
CA ILE A 7 -18.01 1.49 8.43
C ILE A 7 -17.85 2.04 7.01
N LEU A 8 -18.63 1.55 6.05
CA LEU A 8 -18.63 2.07 4.68
C LEU A 8 -19.09 3.53 4.63
N ALA A 9 -20.11 3.91 5.42
CA ALA A 9 -20.54 5.30 5.54
C ALA A 9 -19.40 6.22 6.02
N LYS A 10 -18.63 5.78 7.03
CA LYS A 10 -17.46 6.55 7.51
C LYS A 10 -16.36 6.67 6.46
N ILE A 11 -16.11 5.61 5.70
CA ILE A 11 -15.13 5.66 4.60
C ILE A 11 -15.58 6.68 3.57
N TYR A 12 -16.86 6.66 3.18
CA TYR A 12 -17.42 7.63 2.25
C TYR A 12 -17.31 9.07 2.77
N GLU A 13 -17.61 9.30 4.05
CA GLU A 13 -17.45 10.61 4.68
C GLU A 13 -15.99 11.09 4.70
N GLU A 14 -15.01 10.21 4.95
CA GLU A 14 -13.60 10.59 4.91
C GLU A 14 -13.13 10.92 3.49
N GLU A 15 -13.49 10.10 2.50
CA GLU A 15 -13.10 10.32 1.10
C GLU A 15 -13.73 11.60 0.51
N ALA A 16 -14.92 12.00 0.99
CA ALA A 16 -15.57 13.24 0.57
C ALA A 16 -14.86 14.52 1.09
N ARG A 17 -13.90 14.39 2.02
CA ARG A 17 -13.20 15.56 2.59
C ARG A 17 -12.16 16.10 1.63
N ALA A 18 -12.25 17.40 1.34
CA ALA A 18 -11.27 18.15 0.55
C ALA A 18 -10.03 18.61 1.35
N SER A 19 -9.72 17.98 2.49
CA SER A 19 -8.58 18.39 3.34
C SER A 19 -7.25 18.06 2.68
N THR A 20 -6.34 19.04 2.68
CA THR A 20 -4.95 18.94 2.20
C THR A 20 -3.98 18.39 3.26
N GLU A 21 -4.45 18.19 4.49
CA GLU A 21 -3.68 17.70 5.63
C GLU A 21 -4.38 16.50 6.28
N LEU A 22 -3.63 15.74 7.09
CA LEU A 22 -4.16 14.62 7.86
C LEU A 22 -5.20 15.12 8.88
N HIS A 23 -6.41 14.60 8.79
CA HIS A 23 -7.51 14.97 9.67
C HIS A 23 -7.50 14.13 10.94
N ASP A 24 -7.41 14.80 12.10
CA ASP A 24 -7.26 14.19 13.42
C ASP A 24 -6.16 13.10 13.43
N PRO A 25 -4.88 13.46 13.21
CA PRO A 25 -3.82 12.50 12.92
C PRO A 25 -3.58 11.47 14.04
N ASP A 26 -3.89 11.83 15.29
CA ASP A 26 -3.69 10.98 16.47
C ASP A 26 -4.95 10.19 16.87
N ARG A 27 -6.11 10.54 16.30
CA ARG A 27 -7.36 9.87 16.62
C ARG A 27 -7.40 8.50 15.97
N VAL A 28 -7.50 7.46 16.78
CA VAL A 28 -7.74 6.10 16.28
C VAL A 28 -9.11 6.06 15.62
N ARG A 29 -9.13 5.77 14.32
CA ARG A 29 -10.35 5.52 13.58
C ARG A 29 -10.80 4.09 13.86
N MET A 30 -12.11 3.83 13.92
CA MET A 30 -12.64 2.51 14.28
C MET A 30 -13.27 1.84 13.08
N GLY A 31 -12.69 0.72 12.65
CA GLY A 31 -13.19 -0.15 11.58
C GLY A 31 -14.09 -1.28 12.07
N SER A 32 -14.25 -2.30 11.23
CA SER A 32 -15.07 -3.47 11.55
C SER A 32 -14.50 -4.29 12.72
N THR A 33 -13.17 -4.33 12.85
CA THR A 33 -12.43 -5.02 13.91
C THR A 33 -11.02 -4.45 14.07
N SER A 34 -10.20 -5.02 14.96
CA SER A 34 -8.82 -4.59 15.19
C SER A 34 -7.92 -4.81 13.97
N GLY A 35 -6.89 -3.97 13.80
CA GLY A 35 -5.93 -4.08 12.70
C GLY A 35 -5.20 -5.42 12.64
N TRP A 36 -5.00 -6.07 13.78
CA TRP A 36 -4.44 -7.43 13.83
C TRP A 36 -5.38 -8.46 13.19
N LEU A 37 -6.68 -8.43 13.49
CA LEU A 37 -7.65 -9.33 12.88
C LEU A 37 -7.85 -9.07 11.39
N ILE A 38 -7.84 -7.79 10.97
CA ILE A 38 -7.89 -7.43 9.54
C ILE A 38 -6.65 -7.96 8.81
N THR A 39 -5.48 -7.76 9.40
CA THR A 39 -4.21 -8.28 8.87
C THR A 39 -4.24 -9.80 8.74
N LEU A 40 -4.72 -10.50 9.76
CA LEU A 40 -4.86 -11.96 9.73
C LEU A 40 -5.82 -12.40 8.61
N ALA A 41 -7.00 -11.78 8.53
CA ALA A 41 -8.02 -12.06 7.52
C ALA A 41 -7.49 -11.89 6.10
N VAL A 42 -6.81 -10.77 5.82
CA VAL A 42 -6.19 -10.51 4.50
C VAL A 42 -5.12 -11.55 4.19
N MET A 43 -4.24 -11.83 5.17
CA MET A 43 -3.11 -12.75 4.97
C MET A 43 -3.49 -14.23 4.95
N SER A 44 -4.71 -14.57 5.37
CA SER A 44 -5.29 -15.92 5.24
C SER A 44 -6.23 -16.07 4.05
N GLY A 45 -6.50 -14.99 3.30
CA GLY A 45 -7.50 -15.00 2.23
C GLY A 45 -8.92 -15.23 2.73
N MET A 46 -9.22 -14.86 3.98
CA MET A 46 -10.56 -15.02 4.55
C MET A 46 -11.54 -14.07 3.87
N GLU A 47 -12.69 -14.59 3.49
CA GLU A 47 -13.83 -13.80 3.03
C GLU A 47 -14.91 -13.83 4.11
N ASP A 48 -15.30 -12.67 4.62
CA ASP A 48 -16.41 -12.53 5.57
C ASP A 48 -17.12 -11.21 5.34
N ASP A 49 -18.38 -11.32 4.89
CA ASP A 49 -19.21 -10.20 4.49
C ASP A 49 -19.61 -9.27 5.63
N ARG A 50 -19.36 -9.65 6.88
CA ARG A 50 -19.62 -8.79 8.04
C ARG A 50 -18.53 -7.74 8.23
N TYR A 51 -17.37 -7.92 7.62
CA TYR A 51 -16.23 -7.00 7.73
C TYR A 51 -16.05 -6.17 6.45
N VAL A 52 -15.49 -4.97 6.63
CA VAL A 52 -14.85 -4.24 5.52
C VAL A 52 -13.43 -4.76 5.42
N LEU A 53 -13.21 -5.71 4.52
CA LEU A 53 -11.90 -6.31 4.25
C LEU A 53 -11.43 -5.88 2.86
N PRO A 54 -10.27 -5.20 2.76
CA PRO A 54 -9.67 -4.94 1.46
C PRO A 54 -9.10 -6.24 0.89
N LYS A 55 -9.13 -6.40 -0.43
CA LYS A 55 -8.55 -7.55 -1.13
C LYS A 55 -7.28 -7.12 -1.84
N LEU A 56 -6.21 -7.90 -1.71
CA LEU A 56 -4.97 -7.68 -2.46
C LEU A 56 -5.26 -7.93 -3.94
N ALA A 57 -5.32 -6.87 -4.74
CA ALA A 57 -5.55 -7.00 -6.17
C ALA A 57 -4.27 -7.54 -6.83
N CYS A 58 -4.34 -8.65 -7.56
CA CYS A 58 -3.24 -9.20 -8.36
C CYS A 58 -1.90 -9.48 -7.63
N ILE A 59 -1.85 -9.39 -6.31
CA ILE A 59 -0.68 -9.66 -5.46
C ILE A 59 -0.94 -10.90 -4.63
N LYS A 60 -0.04 -11.88 -4.70
CA LYS A 60 -0.11 -13.10 -3.90
C LYS A 60 0.43 -12.86 -2.50
N ILE A 61 -0.17 -13.54 -1.52
CA ILE A 61 0.23 -13.48 -0.11
C ILE A 61 1.73 -13.81 0.10
N HIS A 62 2.30 -14.75 -0.67
CA HIS A 62 3.72 -15.07 -0.53
C HIS A 62 4.64 -13.95 -1.03
N GLU A 63 4.25 -13.20 -2.06
CA GLU A 63 5.02 -12.05 -2.56
C GLU A 63 5.10 -10.95 -1.48
N VAL A 64 4.00 -10.72 -0.76
CA VAL A 64 3.99 -9.83 0.43
C VAL A 64 4.91 -10.37 1.54
N LYS A 65 4.91 -11.68 1.79
CA LYS A 65 5.80 -12.31 2.79
C LYS A 65 7.28 -12.25 2.40
N ASP A 66 7.59 -12.37 1.11
CA ASP A 66 8.96 -12.28 0.58
C ASP A 66 9.49 -10.85 0.72
N MET A 67 8.71 -9.86 0.29
CA MET A 67 9.07 -8.44 0.46
C MET A 67 9.22 -8.09 1.94
N LYS A 68 8.37 -8.63 2.83
CA LYS A 68 8.50 -8.47 4.28
C LYS A 68 9.86 -8.97 4.76
N ARG A 69 10.25 -10.17 4.33
CA ARG A 69 11.54 -10.77 4.70
C ARG A 69 12.70 -9.90 4.25
N TRP A 70 12.68 -9.43 3.00
CA TRP A 70 13.71 -8.54 2.48
C TRP A 70 13.81 -7.23 3.28
N LEU A 71 12.69 -6.55 3.53
CA LEU A 71 12.67 -5.29 4.29
C LEU A 71 13.13 -5.47 5.74
N LEU A 72 12.91 -6.66 6.32
CA LEU A 72 13.39 -6.98 7.67
C LEU A 72 14.88 -7.23 7.70
N SER A 73 15.40 -8.05 6.76
CA SER A 73 16.83 -8.36 6.68
C SER A 73 17.68 -7.12 6.47
N ASN A 74 17.14 -6.12 5.77
CA ASN A 74 17.82 -4.85 5.51
C ASN A 74 17.47 -3.73 6.52
N GLY A 75 16.72 -4.04 7.58
CA GLY A 75 16.48 -3.10 8.69
C GLY A 75 15.44 -2.00 8.45
N TYR A 76 14.74 -1.98 7.31
CA TYR A 76 13.73 -0.97 6.98
C TYR A 76 12.39 -1.18 7.70
N LEU A 77 12.07 -2.41 8.12
CA LEU A 77 10.78 -2.73 8.73
C LEU A 77 10.88 -2.99 10.23
N GLN A 78 10.97 -1.91 11.01
CA GLN A 78 11.05 -2.01 12.47
C GLN A 78 9.68 -2.27 13.11
N ARG A 79 9.67 -2.89 14.29
CA ARG A 79 8.45 -3.03 15.09
C ARG A 79 8.14 -1.67 15.73
N SER A 80 6.93 -1.14 15.53
CA SER A 80 6.52 0.13 16.15
C SER A 80 5.22 -0.07 16.94
N GLY A 81 5.35 -0.20 18.26
CA GLY A 81 4.23 -0.33 19.17
C GLY A 81 3.24 -1.43 18.77
N ALA A 82 1.97 -1.04 18.61
CA ALA A 82 0.84 -1.92 18.35
C ALA A 82 0.64 -2.33 16.87
N VAL A 83 1.39 -1.74 15.93
CA VAL A 83 1.25 -2.03 14.49
C VAL A 83 2.27 -3.11 14.11
N SER A 84 1.78 -4.24 13.58
CA SER A 84 2.66 -5.33 13.17
C SER A 84 3.43 -4.98 11.88
N ARG A 85 4.59 -5.60 11.67
CA ARG A 85 5.41 -5.41 10.46
C ARG A 85 4.64 -5.68 9.17
N ILE A 86 3.85 -6.76 9.16
CA ILE A 86 3.05 -7.12 7.98
C ILE A 86 1.88 -6.14 7.80
N GLU A 87 1.27 -5.67 8.88
CA GLU A 87 0.23 -4.64 8.86
C GLU A 87 0.75 -3.33 8.25
N LYS A 88 1.99 -2.91 8.56
CA LYS A 88 2.61 -1.76 7.92
C LYS A 88 2.69 -1.89 6.40
N MET A 89 3.06 -3.07 5.92
CA MET A 89 3.12 -3.35 4.49
C MET A 89 1.74 -3.32 3.86
N LEU A 90 0.74 -3.88 4.53
CA LEU A 90 -0.64 -3.85 4.06
C LEU A 90 -1.18 -2.41 4.01
N HIS A 91 -0.88 -1.57 5.01
CA HIS A 91 -1.22 -0.15 4.96
C HIS A 91 -0.70 0.50 3.68
N PHE A 92 0.59 0.28 3.37
CA PHE A 92 1.23 0.85 2.20
C PHE A 92 0.64 0.30 0.89
N LEU A 93 0.53 -1.02 0.74
CA LEU A 93 0.01 -1.65 -0.47
C LEU A 93 -1.43 -1.23 -0.74
N PHE A 94 -2.31 -1.25 0.27
CA PHE A 94 -3.70 -0.86 0.08
C PHE A 94 -3.84 0.63 -0.21
N LEU A 95 -3.00 1.49 0.39
CA LEU A 95 -3.01 2.91 0.06
C LEU A 95 -2.70 3.12 -1.44
N LEU A 96 -1.71 2.40 -1.98
CA LEU A 96 -1.36 2.48 -3.41
C LEU A 96 -2.44 1.88 -4.32
N GLN A 97 -2.99 0.73 -3.96
CA GLN A 97 -3.99 0.01 -4.77
C GLN A 97 -5.35 0.71 -4.77
N MET A 98 -5.79 1.25 -3.64
CA MET A 98 -7.13 1.83 -3.51
C MET A 98 -7.20 3.29 -3.97
N GLY A 99 -6.08 3.99 -4.09
CA GLY A 99 -6.13 5.40 -4.50
C GLY A 99 -6.73 6.33 -3.44
N CYS A 100 -6.87 5.87 -2.20
CA CYS A 100 -7.69 6.49 -1.17
C CYS A 100 -6.90 7.36 -0.18
N ARG A 101 -7.60 8.06 0.70
CA ARG A 101 -7.01 8.81 1.81
C ARG A 101 -6.42 7.87 2.88
N MET A 102 -5.40 8.33 3.60
CA MET A 102 -4.84 7.60 4.73
C MET A 102 -5.85 7.36 5.84
N GLU A 103 -6.81 8.27 6.02
CA GLU A 103 -7.90 8.09 6.99
C GLU A 103 -8.76 6.86 6.68
N THR A 104 -8.95 6.52 5.39
CA THR A 104 -9.66 5.31 4.98
C THR A 104 -8.91 4.05 5.38
N ILE A 105 -7.61 4.00 5.14
CA ILE A 105 -6.77 2.89 5.63
C ILE A 105 -6.79 2.84 7.17
N ALA A 106 -6.77 4.00 7.82
CA ALA A 106 -6.85 4.09 9.28
C ALA A 106 -8.19 3.55 9.81
N ILE A 107 -9.32 3.80 9.12
CA ILE A 107 -10.60 3.17 9.44
C ILE A 107 -10.51 1.67 9.27
N VAL A 108 -10.07 1.18 8.11
CA VAL A 108 -10.03 -0.25 7.80
C VAL A 108 -9.24 -1.03 8.84
N PHE A 109 -8.05 -0.55 9.22
CA PHE A 109 -7.16 -1.22 10.18
C PHE A 109 -7.39 -0.83 11.64
N SER A 110 -8.39 0.01 11.93
CA SER A 110 -8.61 0.58 13.25
C SER A 110 -7.36 1.23 13.88
N ARG A 111 -6.71 2.15 13.14
CA ARG A 111 -5.49 2.87 13.51
C ARG A 111 -5.68 4.37 13.47
N SER A 112 -4.68 5.11 13.95
CA SER A 112 -4.63 6.55 13.71
C SER A 112 -3.99 6.86 12.33
N PRO A 113 -4.37 7.96 11.67
CA PRO A 113 -3.74 8.35 10.41
C PRO A 113 -2.21 8.53 10.53
N ARG A 114 -1.71 9.02 11.67
CA ARG A 114 -0.25 9.12 11.94
C ARG A 114 0.43 7.75 11.93
N GLN A 115 -0.20 6.72 12.47
CA GLN A 115 0.33 5.35 12.44
C GLN A 115 0.38 4.81 11.01
N VAL A 116 -0.65 5.05 10.20
CA VAL A 116 -0.67 4.69 8.78
C VAL A 116 0.43 5.43 8.03
N HIS A 117 0.54 6.75 8.21
CA HIS A 117 1.59 7.57 7.60
C HIS A 117 3.00 7.05 7.95
N SER A 118 3.28 6.80 9.23
CA SER A 118 4.57 6.23 9.67
C SER A 118 4.82 4.85 9.06
N SER A 119 3.79 4.01 8.99
CA SER A 119 3.89 2.69 8.35
C SER A 119 4.31 2.80 6.89
N CYS A 120 3.65 3.70 6.16
CA CYS A 120 3.93 3.95 4.75
C CYS A 120 5.34 4.51 4.54
N LYS A 121 5.81 5.40 5.42
CA LYS A 121 7.17 5.96 5.36
C LYS A 121 8.24 4.89 5.53
N ASP A 122 8.08 3.98 6.50
CA ASP A 122 9.04 2.88 6.73
C ASP A 122 9.14 1.95 5.50
N VAL A 123 7.99 1.57 4.93
CA VAL A 123 7.94 0.69 3.75
C VAL A 123 8.48 1.41 2.52
N LEU A 124 8.12 2.68 2.32
CA LEU A 124 8.62 3.52 1.24
C LEU A 124 10.14 3.56 1.20
N GLN A 125 10.78 3.85 2.34
CA GLN A 125 12.24 3.95 2.42
C GLN A 125 12.92 2.65 1.97
N GLY A 126 12.43 1.49 2.42
CA GLY A 126 13.00 0.22 2.00
C GLY A 126 12.72 -0.14 0.55
N VAL A 127 11.57 0.27 -0.01
CA VAL A 127 11.30 0.09 -1.45
C VAL A 127 12.20 0.97 -2.30
N LEU A 128 12.45 2.20 -1.90
CA LEU A 128 13.37 3.09 -2.62
C LEU A 128 14.81 2.58 -2.56
N GLU A 129 15.22 1.96 -1.45
CA GLU A 129 16.52 1.27 -1.40
C GLU A 129 16.55 0.12 -2.40
N MET A 130 15.54 -0.75 -2.37
CA MET A 130 15.43 -1.87 -3.31
C MET A 130 15.44 -1.38 -4.76
N HIS A 131 14.85 -0.22 -5.04
CA HIS A 131 14.93 0.42 -6.36
C HIS A 131 16.37 0.83 -6.71
N SER A 132 17.15 1.33 -5.76
CA SER A 132 18.53 1.75 -5.98
C SER A 132 19.46 0.60 -6.37
N GLU A 133 19.11 -0.63 -5.97
CA GLU A 133 19.78 -1.85 -6.42
C GLU A 133 19.43 -2.22 -7.87
N THR A 134 18.36 -1.65 -8.43
CA THR A 134 18.02 -1.81 -9.84
C THR A 134 18.93 -0.94 -10.70
N LYS A 135 19.43 -1.47 -11.83
CA LYS A 135 20.19 -0.68 -12.82
C LYS A 135 19.29 0.23 -13.68
N LEU A 136 18.03 0.43 -13.29
CA LEU A 136 17.08 1.21 -14.06
C LEU A 136 17.27 2.70 -13.77
N PRO A 137 17.32 3.57 -14.80
CA PRO A 137 17.41 5.01 -14.57
C PRO A 137 16.22 5.55 -13.77
N ARG A 138 16.54 6.51 -12.90
CA ARG A 138 15.58 7.20 -12.02
C ARG A 138 14.49 7.97 -12.78
N THR A 139 14.73 8.27 -14.05
CA THR A 139 13.81 8.96 -14.94
C THR A 139 13.64 8.15 -16.22
N GLY A 140 12.40 7.99 -16.68
CA GLY A 140 12.09 7.19 -17.86
C GLY A 140 10.60 6.91 -18.01
N LYS A 141 10.14 6.64 -19.25
CA LYS A 141 8.79 6.15 -19.51
C LYS A 141 8.74 4.66 -19.21
N TRP A 142 8.71 4.33 -17.92
CA TRP A 142 8.59 2.95 -17.46
C TRP A 142 7.14 2.46 -17.58
N PRO A 143 6.91 1.17 -17.87
CA PRO A 143 5.57 0.63 -17.86
C PRO A 143 5.05 0.59 -16.42
N THR A 144 4.34 1.63 -16.02
CA THR A 144 3.43 1.57 -14.87
C THR A 144 2.13 0.91 -15.34
N TYR A 145 1.44 0.22 -14.44
CA TYR A 145 0.11 -0.31 -14.71
C TYR A 145 -0.89 0.47 -13.87
N PRO A 146 -1.43 1.60 -14.39
CA PRO A 146 -2.22 2.55 -13.61
C PRO A 146 -3.44 1.92 -12.94
N GLN A 147 -4.04 0.92 -13.58
CA GLN A 147 -5.25 0.24 -13.08
C GLN A 147 -5.00 -0.56 -11.79
N LEU A 148 -3.76 -1.00 -11.53
CA LEU A 148 -3.40 -1.71 -10.29
C LEU A 148 -3.01 -0.74 -9.18
N TRP A 149 -2.45 0.42 -9.54
CA TRP A 149 -1.90 1.39 -8.62
C TRP A 149 -2.66 2.72 -8.77
N LEU A 150 -3.95 2.70 -8.41
CA LEU A 150 -4.93 3.77 -8.66
C LEU A 150 -4.46 5.17 -8.19
N MET A 151 -3.53 5.24 -7.23
CA MET A 151 -2.87 6.48 -6.85
C MET A 151 -2.10 7.18 -7.99
N SER A 152 -1.76 6.49 -9.09
CA SER A 152 -0.98 7.10 -10.19
C SER A 152 -1.68 8.31 -10.80
N GLN A 153 -3.00 8.26 -10.93
CA GLN A 153 -3.81 9.36 -11.47
C GLN A 153 -3.83 10.58 -10.52
N ASN A 154 -3.83 10.33 -9.21
CA ASN A 154 -3.78 11.38 -8.18
C ASN A 154 -2.41 12.10 -8.14
N TYR A 155 -1.33 11.46 -8.64
CA TYR A 155 0.01 12.05 -8.70
C TYR A 155 0.36 12.71 -10.03
N GLU A 156 -0.27 12.31 -11.14
CA GLU A 156 -0.08 12.94 -12.45
C GLU A 156 -0.53 14.41 -12.47
N THR A 157 -1.40 14.80 -11.53
CA THR A 157 -1.94 16.18 -11.38
C THR A 157 -1.64 16.79 -10.00
N ALA A 158 -0.84 16.10 -9.17
CA ALA A 158 -0.69 16.37 -7.75
C ALA A 158 -0.18 17.80 -7.45
N PRO A 159 -1.00 18.65 -6.82
CA PRO A 159 -0.55 19.98 -6.38
C PRO A 159 0.42 19.86 -5.21
N ALA A 160 1.07 20.97 -4.83
CA ALA A 160 2.06 21.03 -3.75
C ALA A 160 1.58 20.46 -2.40
N TRP A 161 0.25 20.40 -2.16
CA TRP A 161 -0.33 19.82 -0.96
C TRP A 161 -0.15 18.30 -0.86
N SER A 162 -0.06 17.58 -1.98
CA SER A 162 0.14 16.12 -1.99
C SER A 162 1.43 15.72 -1.27
N LYS A 163 2.48 16.55 -1.39
CA LYS A 163 3.77 16.38 -0.69
C LYS A 163 3.67 16.58 0.82
N LYS A 164 2.67 17.34 1.29
CA LYS A 164 2.41 17.52 2.74
C LYS A 164 1.57 16.39 3.30
N TYR A 165 0.73 15.78 2.46
CA TYR A 165 -0.22 14.75 2.88
C TYR A 165 0.37 13.33 2.81
N TYR A 166 1.05 12.99 1.71
CA TYR A 166 1.68 11.69 1.51
C TYR A 166 3.19 11.73 1.76
N PRO A 167 3.80 10.63 2.24
CA PRO A 167 5.21 10.64 2.63
C PRO A 167 6.19 10.55 1.44
N TRP A 168 5.70 10.66 0.20
CA TRP A 168 6.50 10.45 -1.01
C TRP A 168 6.24 11.55 -2.05
N THR A 169 7.23 11.80 -2.90
CA THR A 169 7.07 12.65 -4.08
C THR A 169 6.50 11.86 -5.26
N ALA A 170 6.10 12.54 -6.33
CA ALA A 170 5.68 11.88 -7.57
C ALA A 170 6.78 11.00 -8.17
N VAL A 171 8.05 11.42 -8.05
CA VAL A 171 9.22 10.65 -8.50
C VAL A 171 9.39 9.39 -7.65
N ASP A 172 9.32 9.52 -6.33
CA ASP A 172 9.38 8.37 -5.42
C ASP A 172 8.26 7.37 -5.71
N PHE A 173 7.05 7.87 -5.96
CA PHE A 173 5.91 7.03 -6.31
C PHE A 173 6.15 6.21 -7.59
N GLN A 174 6.69 6.82 -8.64
CA GLN A 174 7.05 6.10 -9.87
C GLN A 174 8.09 5.00 -9.62
N MET A 175 9.14 5.31 -8.85
CA MET A 175 10.17 4.33 -8.46
C MET A 175 9.59 3.17 -7.65
N VAL A 176 8.71 3.49 -6.70
CA VAL A 176 8.00 2.51 -5.88
C VAL A 176 7.16 1.59 -6.75
N VAL A 177 6.29 2.14 -7.60
CA VAL A 177 5.41 1.33 -8.46
C VAL A 177 6.22 0.43 -9.39
N LEU A 178 7.28 0.96 -9.99
CA LEU A 178 8.20 0.18 -10.82
C LEU A 178 8.85 -0.96 -10.03
N THR A 179 9.36 -0.66 -8.84
CA THR A 179 10.00 -1.66 -7.97
C THR A 179 9.00 -2.70 -7.48
N LEU A 180 7.80 -2.29 -7.08
CA LEU A 180 6.74 -3.20 -6.73
C LEU A 180 6.36 -4.09 -7.92
N ASN A 181 6.30 -3.58 -9.15
CA ASN A 181 6.10 -4.39 -10.34
C ASN A 181 7.24 -5.41 -10.55
N LEU A 182 8.50 -5.04 -10.31
CA LEU A 182 9.62 -5.96 -10.49
C LEU A 182 9.65 -7.07 -9.42
N TYR A 183 9.39 -6.71 -8.16
CA TYR A 183 9.62 -7.59 -7.00
C TYR A 183 8.35 -8.30 -6.49
N ILE A 184 7.19 -7.65 -6.57
CA ILE A 184 5.89 -8.18 -6.13
C ILE A 184 4.93 -8.39 -7.31
N GLY A 185 5.14 -7.66 -8.41
CA GLY A 185 4.21 -7.56 -9.51
C GLY A 185 4.71 -8.17 -10.81
N ARG A 186 5.23 -9.39 -10.75
CA ARG A 186 5.30 -10.34 -11.90
C ARG A 186 5.84 -9.80 -13.23
N TYR A 187 6.61 -8.70 -13.24
CA TYR A 187 7.31 -8.19 -14.42
C TYR A 187 8.62 -8.94 -14.71
N ARG A 188 8.68 -10.22 -14.33
CA ARG A 188 9.89 -11.05 -14.34
C ARG A 188 10.38 -11.45 -15.74
N LYS A 189 9.87 -10.86 -16.84
CA LYS A 189 10.27 -11.28 -18.21
C LYS A 189 10.20 -10.24 -19.34
N GLN A 190 10.16 -8.92 -19.07
CA GLN A 190 10.25 -7.90 -20.14
C GLN A 190 11.63 -7.24 -20.30
N GLY A 191 12.58 -7.54 -19.41
CA GLY A 191 14.01 -7.25 -19.62
C GLY A 191 14.81 -8.55 -19.54
N GLN A 192 16.09 -8.56 -19.91
CA GLN A 192 17.00 -9.73 -19.92
C GLN A 192 17.28 -10.38 -18.54
N PHE A 193 16.32 -10.39 -17.61
CA PHE A 193 16.42 -10.98 -16.28
C PHE A 193 15.51 -12.20 -16.23
N ALA A 194 16.11 -13.40 -16.22
CA ALA A 194 15.40 -14.65 -16.01
C ALA A 194 15.38 -14.99 -14.51
N LEU A 195 14.20 -14.96 -13.89
CA LEU A 195 13.97 -15.56 -12.57
C LEU A 195 13.03 -16.75 -12.76
N GLU A 196 13.34 -17.90 -12.13
CA GLU A 196 12.56 -19.13 -12.24
C GLU A 196 11.13 -18.97 -11.65
N GLY A 197 10.13 -19.57 -12.30
CA GLY A 197 8.72 -19.60 -11.85
C GLY A 197 7.68 -19.31 -12.95
N PRO A 198 6.37 -19.55 -12.69
CA PRO A 198 5.30 -19.37 -13.68
C PRO A 198 4.98 -17.89 -13.97
N PHE A 199 4.89 -17.58 -15.26
CA PHE A 199 4.50 -16.29 -15.86
C PHE A 199 3.01 -15.98 -15.66
N LEU A 200 2.64 -14.71 -15.49
CA LEU A 200 1.25 -14.28 -15.66
C LEU A 200 1.17 -13.06 -16.58
N ASP A 201 0.28 -13.18 -17.57
CA ASP A 201 -0.02 -12.18 -18.57
C ASP A 201 -0.96 -11.12 -17.98
N TRP A 202 -0.39 -10.00 -17.54
CA TRP A 202 -1.13 -8.89 -16.96
C TRP A 202 -1.70 -8.00 -18.06
N GLY A 203 -2.81 -8.43 -18.67
CA GLY A 203 -3.47 -7.65 -19.72
C GLY A 203 -4.60 -8.32 -20.50
N ARG A 204 -5.08 -9.50 -20.10
CA ARG A 204 -6.20 -10.20 -20.79
C ARG A 204 -7.47 -10.35 -19.95
N TYR A 205 -7.55 -9.75 -18.77
CA TYR A 205 -8.72 -9.81 -17.89
C TYR A 205 -9.06 -8.42 -17.38
#